data_AF-A0A093HS94-F1
#
_entry.id   AF-A0A093HS94-F1
#
_cell.length_a   1.000
_cell.length_b   1.000
_cell.length_c   1.000
_cell.angle_alpha   90.00
_cell.angle_beta   90.00
_cell.angle_gamma   90.00
#
_symmetry.space_group_name_H-M   'P 1'
#
loop_
_entity.id
_entity.type
_entity.pdbx_description
1 polymer ?
#
loop_
_entity_poly.entity_id
_entity_poly.type
_entity_poly.pdbx_seq_one_letter_code
_entity_poly.pdbx_strand_id
1 'polypeptide(L)'
;RKICKSCKCSQEDHSLSSDVEDDRKIGRLLSDSKYATLTARVKGGDGVRIYKRNRMIITNPIVSRKDPTFDTITYEWAPPGLTQKLAIQYMELIPKEMQPVAGTEGAYYRRRQLMRQLPIYDQDPSHCRGLAEGEVKVMEDFVKKYKADALGVGEVALPGQGGSVKEDEKRQDKTLAASKPSESTNGAVDSAPAGGQRCCEICKQAVPADYPVVYVDRAGYSRQWHPACFVCCKCSEPLVDLIYFWKNGAVWCGRHYCESLRPRCAGCDEIIFSEDYQQAEGMTWHKRHFACLECETLLTGKPFSLDKANLLCTTCRKSR
;
A
#
# COMPACT_ATOMS: atom_id res chain seq x y z
N ARG A 1 -18.41 14.96 -4.54
CA ARG A 1 -18.24 15.22 -3.09
C ARG A 1 -17.90 13.90 -2.39
N LYS A 2 -17.14 13.93 -1.28
CA LYS A 2 -16.65 12.76 -0.53
C LYS A 2 -17.72 11.86 0.12
N ILE A 3 -18.98 12.29 0.09
CA ILE A 3 -20.08 11.67 0.81
C ILE A 3 -21.21 11.36 -0.19
N CYS A 4 -21.75 10.16 -0.13
CA CYS A 4 -22.89 9.78 -0.97
C CYS A 4 -24.11 10.64 -0.60
N LYS A 5 -24.79 11.20 -1.62
CA LYS A 5 -25.93 12.11 -1.43
C LYS A 5 -27.12 11.42 -0.74
N SER A 6 -27.26 10.10 -0.94
CA SER A 6 -28.37 9.27 -0.42
C SER A 6 -28.12 8.72 0.98
N CYS A 7 -27.03 7.98 1.23
CA CYS A 7 -26.75 7.35 2.54
C CYS A 7 -25.99 8.26 3.53
N LYS A 8 -25.40 9.38 3.07
CA LYS A 8 -24.44 10.21 3.84
C LYS A 8 -23.21 9.45 4.39
N CYS A 9 -22.95 8.25 3.92
CA CYS A 9 -21.79 7.43 4.25
C CYS A 9 -20.56 7.85 3.43
N SER A 10 -19.36 7.57 3.96
CA SER A 10 -18.11 7.86 3.26
C SER A 10 -17.96 6.93 2.05
N GLN A 11 -17.17 7.31 1.06
CA GLN A 11 -16.87 6.42 -0.07
C GLN A 11 -16.16 5.12 0.38
N GLU A 12 -15.48 5.14 1.53
CA GLU A 12 -14.82 3.97 2.11
C GLU A 12 -15.82 2.99 2.73
N ASP A 13 -17.03 3.45 3.06
CA ASP A 13 -18.10 2.67 3.69
C ASP A 13 -19.21 2.28 2.69
N HIS A 14 -19.09 2.71 1.43
CA HIS A 14 -20.10 2.50 0.38
C HIS A 14 -19.53 1.60 -0.72
N SER A 15 -20.01 0.34 -0.79
CA SER A 15 -19.61 -0.70 -1.76
C SER A 15 -18.09 -0.87 -1.90
N LEU A 16 -17.50 -1.71 -1.03
CA LEU A 16 -16.11 -2.14 -1.18
C LEU A 16 -15.86 -2.73 -2.58
N SER A 17 -14.66 -2.46 -3.13
CA SER A 17 -14.19 -3.07 -4.36
C SER A 17 -14.14 -4.59 -4.26
N SER A 18 -14.38 -5.25 -5.39
CA SER A 18 -14.16 -6.68 -5.53
C SER A 18 -12.66 -7.01 -5.57
N ASP A 19 -12.31 -8.25 -5.22
CA ASP A 19 -10.94 -8.78 -5.32
C ASP A 19 -10.30 -8.53 -6.69
N VAL A 20 -11.08 -8.65 -7.77
CA VAL A 20 -10.60 -8.45 -9.14
C VAL A 20 -10.27 -6.98 -9.41
N GLU A 21 -11.06 -6.06 -8.89
CA GLU A 21 -10.81 -4.62 -9.00
C GLU A 21 -9.58 -4.21 -8.19
N ASP A 22 -9.43 -4.75 -6.98
CA ASP A 22 -8.24 -4.55 -6.15
C ASP A 22 -6.98 -5.07 -6.84
N ASP A 23 -7.04 -6.28 -7.41
CA ASP A 23 -5.91 -6.88 -8.11
C ASP A 23 -5.55 -6.10 -9.38
N ARG A 24 -6.53 -5.56 -10.12
CA ARG A 24 -6.28 -4.65 -11.25
C ARG A 24 -5.64 -3.34 -10.81
N LYS A 25 -6.15 -2.75 -9.73
CA LYS A 25 -5.67 -1.49 -9.17
C LYS A 25 -4.23 -1.59 -8.69
N ILE A 26 -3.90 -2.61 -7.90
CA ILE A 26 -2.52 -2.87 -7.48
C ILE A 26 -1.65 -3.24 -8.70
N GLY A 27 -2.21 -4.00 -9.64
CA GLY A 27 -1.54 -4.35 -10.90
C GLY A 27 -1.10 -3.12 -11.69
N ARG A 28 -1.96 -2.10 -11.81
CA ARG A 28 -1.62 -0.79 -12.39
C ARG A 28 -0.60 -0.03 -11.56
N LEU A 29 -0.67 -0.05 -10.23
CA LEU A 29 0.30 0.63 -9.38
C LEU A 29 1.72 0.07 -9.58
N LEU A 30 1.85 -1.25 -9.59
CA LEU A 30 3.13 -1.94 -9.69
C LEU A 30 3.62 -2.09 -11.13
N SER A 31 2.76 -1.91 -12.14
CA SER A 31 3.19 -1.87 -13.53
C SER A 31 4.16 -0.71 -13.75
N ASP A 32 5.11 -0.93 -14.67
CA ASP A 32 6.09 0.08 -15.09
C ASP A 32 6.97 0.58 -13.92
N SER A 33 7.08 -0.25 -12.89
CA SER A 33 7.98 -0.09 -11.76
C SER A 33 8.92 -1.29 -11.66
N LYS A 34 9.92 -1.21 -10.77
CA LYS A 34 10.81 -2.34 -10.45
C LYS A 34 10.08 -3.57 -9.90
N TYR A 35 8.80 -3.44 -9.51
CA TYR A 35 7.96 -4.50 -8.97
C TYR A 35 7.01 -5.14 -10.00
N ALA A 36 7.21 -4.88 -11.30
CA ALA A 36 6.36 -5.43 -12.35
C ALA A 36 6.29 -6.97 -12.36
N THR A 37 7.26 -7.68 -11.77
CA THR A 37 7.28 -9.15 -11.61
C THR A 37 6.14 -9.67 -10.74
N LEU A 38 5.67 -8.85 -9.78
CA LEU A 38 4.50 -9.11 -8.93
C LEU A 38 3.17 -8.96 -9.67
N THR A 39 3.19 -8.72 -10.98
CA THR A 39 1.98 -8.58 -11.80
C THR A 39 2.03 -9.52 -13.00
N ALA A 40 0.87 -9.86 -13.56
CA ALA A 40 0.71 -10.71 -14.74
C ALA A 40 -0.13 -9.99 -15.80
N ARG A 41 0.14 -10.26 -17.08
CA ARG A 41 -0.77 -9.84 -18.16
C ARG A 41 -1.95 -10.81 -18.23
N VAL A 42 -3.15 -10.27 -18.41
CA VAL A 42 -4.35 -11.07 -18.68
C VAL A 42 -4.35 -11.47 -20.15
N LYS A 43 -4.48 -12.77 -20.45
CA LYS A 43 -4.62 -13.26 -21.82
C LYS A 43 -5.93 -12.73 -22.42
N GLY A 44 -5.86 -12.10 -23.60
CA GLY A 44 -7.03 -11.56 -24.30
C GLY A 44 -7.67 -10.32 -23.65
N GLY A 45 -6.99 -9.68 -22.69
CA GLY A 45 -7.47 -8.46 -22.03
C GLY A 45 -7.04 -7.17 -22.73
N ASP A 46 -7.47 -6.06 -22.15
CA ASP A 46 -7.16 -4.65 -22.50
C ASP A 46 -5.69 -4.24 -22.30
N GLY A 47 -4.77 -5.19 -22.13
CA GLY A 47 -3.37 -4.93 -21.83
C GLY A 47 -3.09 -4.59 -20.36
N VAL A 48 -4.11 -4.48 -19.50
CA VAL A 48 -3.93 -4.20 -18.07
C VAL A 48 -3.25 -5.38 -17.37
N ARG A 49 -2.25 -5.05 -16.55
CA ARG A 49 -1.57 -6.01 -15.69
C ARG A 49 -2.35 -6.16 -14.39
N ILE A 50 -2.52 -7.39 -13.92
CA ILE A 50 -3.20 -7.73 -12.67
C ILE A 50 -2.15 -8.14 -11.64
N TYR A 51 -2.34 -7.74 -10.38
CA TYR A 51 -1.52 -8.17 -9.27
C TYR A 51 -1.57 -9.69 -9.09
N LYS A 52 -0.40 -10.33 -9.02
CA LYS A 52 -0.27 -11.75 -8.65
C LYS A 52 -0.40 -11.87 -7.13
N ARG A 53 -1.59 -11.55 -6.61
CA ARG A 53 -1.88 -11.62 -5.19
C ARG A 53 -1.63 -13.03 -4.68
N ASN A 54 -0.81 -13.14 -3.63
CA ASN A 54 -0.53 -14.41 -2.99
C ASN A 54 -1.69 -14.74 -2.02
N ARG A 55 -2.54 -15.71 -2.39
CA ARG A 55 -3.60 -16.24 -1.54
C ARG A 55 -3.07 -17.47 -0.82
N MET A 56 -3.09 -17.47 0.50
CA MET A 56 -2.57 -18.57 1.32
C MET A 56 -3.74 -19.39 1.89
N ILE A 57 -3.76 -20.69 1.59
CA ILE A 57 -4.75 -21.63 2.12
C ILE A 57 -4.05 -22.54 3.12
N ILE A 58 -4.59 -22.62 4.34
CA ILE A 58 -4.12 -23.51 5.40
C ILE A 58 -5.21 -24.53 5.66
N THR A 59 -4.86 -25.81 5.60
CA THR A 59 -5.77 -26.92 5.88
C THR A 59 -5.25 -27.68 7.09
N ASN A 60 -5.96 -27.57 8.21
CA ASN A 60 -5.64 -28.24 9.46
C ASN A 60 -6.45 -29.54 9.56
N PRO A 61 -5.82 -30.72 9.67
CA PRO A 61 -6.54 -31.97 9.87
C PRO A 61 -7.14 -32.00 11.28
N ILE A 62 -8.44 -32.26 11.37
CA ILE A 62 -9.14 -32.51 12.62
C ILE A 62 -9.21 -34.03 12.78
N VAL A 63 -8.37 -34.56 13.67
CA VAL A 63 -8.33 -35.99 13.97
C VAL A 63 -9.53 -36.33 14.86
N SER A 64 -10.66 -36.68 14.23
CA SER A 64 -11.80 -37.31 14.91
C SER A 64 -11.72 -38.84 14.76
N ARG A 65 -12.21 -39.58 15.76
CA ARG A 65 -12.15 -41.06 15.78
C ARG A 65 -13.09 -41.74 14.77
N LYS A 66 -13.97 -41.00 14.08
CA LYS A 66 -14.98 -41.59 13.18
C LYS A 66 -14.90 -41.10 11.74
N ASP A 67 -14.47 -39.87 11.48
CA ASP A 67 -14.22 -39.35 10.14
C ASP A 67 -13.12 -38.27 10.16
N PRO A 68 -12.12 -38.30 9.27
CA PRO A 68 -11.16 -37.22 9.15
C PRO A 68 -11.86 -36.00 8.54
N THR A 69 -11.98 -34.92 9.32
CA THR A 69 -12.44 -33.62 8.82
C THR A 69 -11.27 -32.66 8.71
N PHE A 70 -11.40 -31.62 7.88
CA PHE A 70 -10.35 -30.64 7.68
C PHE A 70 -10.91 -29.24 7.91
N ASP A 71 -10.24 -28.45 8.74
CA ASP A 71 -10.52 -27.03 8.89
C ASP A 71 -9.67 -26.25 7.88
N THR A 72 -10.30 -25.47 7.00
CA THR A 72 -9.61 -24.75 5.94
C THR A 72 -9.76 -23.25 6.14
N ILE A 73 -8.64 -22.59 6.42
CA ILE A 73 -8.54 -21.14 6.56
C ILE A 73 -7.94 -20.57 5.28
N THR A 74 -8.64 -19.64 4.64
CA THR A 74 -8.15 -18.95 3.44
C THR A 74 -7.80 -17.50 3.77
N TYR A 75 -6.52 -17.16 3.72
CA TYR A 75 -6.06 -15.77 3.74
C TYR A 75 -6.13 -15.20 2.33
N GLU A 76 -6.87 -14.10 2.15
CA GLU A 76 -7.02 -13.39 0.88
C GLU A 76 -5.71 -12.73 0.43
N TRP A 77 -4.77 -12.51 1.33
CA TRP A 77 -3.44 -11.98 1.02
C TRP A 77 -2.40 -12.52 1.99
N ALA A 78 -1.19 -12.77 1.48
CA ALA A 78 0.01 -13.04 2.25
C ALA A 78 1.22 -12.36 1.60
N PRO A 79 2.29 -12.06 2.35
CA PRO A 79 3.49 -11.48 1.77
C PRO A 79 4.05 -12.38 0.64
N PRO A 80 4.52 -11.78 -0.48
CA PRO A 80 5.05 -12.55 -1.60
C PRO A 80 6.41 -13.15 -1.26
N GLY A 81 6.75 -14.28 -1.92
CA GLY A 81 8.09 -14.86 -1.85
C GLY A 81 8.43 -15.62 -0.55
N LEU A 82 7.46 -15.87 0.31
CA LEU A 82 7.68 -16.60 1.57
C LEU A 82 7.44 -18.11 1.44
N THR A 83 8.16 -18.87 2.26
CA THR A 83 7.75 -20.24 2.59
C THR A 83 6.44 -20.21 3.39
N GLN A 84 5.64 -21.28 3.29
CA GLN A 84 4.37 -21.36 4.02
C GLN A 84 4.56 -21.19 5.53
N LYS A 85 5.62 -21.80 6.10
CA LYS A 85 5.95 -21.67 7.53
C LYS A 85 6.17 -20.21 7.94
N LEU A 86 6.99 -19.47 7.19
CA LEU A 86 7.29 -18.08 7.51
C LEU A 86 6.07 -17.16 7.29
N ALA A 87 5.25 -17.45 6.26
CA ALA A 87 4.01 -16.73 6.04
C ALA A 87 3.00 -16.93 7.18
N ILE A 88 2.89 -18.16 7.72
CA ILE A 88 2.06 -18.46 8.90
C ILE A 88 2.55 -17.66 10.11
N GLN A 89 3.85 -17.73 10.41
CA GLN A 89 4.45 -16.96 11.52
C GLN A 89 4.17 -15.46 11.38
N TYR A 90 4.31 -14.91 10.16
CA TYR A 90 3.99 -13.50 9.91
C TYR A 90 2.51 -13.19 10.18
N MET A 91 1.58 -14.04 9.73
CA MET A 91 0.15 -13.84 9.96
C MET A 91 -0.22 -13.89 11.44
N GLU A 92 0.45 -14.73 12.24
CA GLU A 92 0.26 -14.79 13.70
C GLU A 92 0.66 -13.50 14.43
N LEU A 93 1.52 -12.68 13.83
CA LEU A 93 1.93 -11.37 14.37
C LEU A 93 0.94 -10.23 14.06
N ILE A 94 -0.04 -10.48 13.19
CA ILE A 94 -1.10 -9.51 12.88
C ILE A 94 -2.26 -9.73 13.87
N PRO A 95 -2.82 -8.67 14.47
CA PRO A 95 -4.02 -8.77 15.30
C PRO A 95 -5.15 -9.54 14.58
N LYS A 96 -5.87 -10.40 15.30
CA LYS A 96 -6.83 -11.35 14.71
C LYS A 96 -7.92 -10.66 13.89
N GLU A 97 -8.39 -9.51 14.38
CA GLU A 97 -9.37 -8.63 13.76
C GLU A 97 -8.86 -7.92 12.49
N MET A 98 -7.55 -7.94 12.22
CA MET A 98 -6.92 -7.36 11.03
C MET A 98 -6.37 -8.42 10.06
N GLN A 99 -6.40 -9.70 10.42
CA GLN A 99 -5.93 -10.78 9.55
C GLN A 99 -6.85 -10.91 8.33
N PRO A 100 -6.32 -10.96 7.09
CA PRO A 100 -7.14 -10.94 5.88
C PRO A 100 -7.75 -12.32 5.58
N VAL A 101 -8.42 -12.94 6.56
CA VAL A 101 -9.09 -14.22 6.40
C VAL A 101 -10.41 -14.00 5.66
N ALA A 102 -10.64 -14.77 4.59
CA ALA A 102 -11.80 -14.63 3.72
C ALA A 102 -13.11 -14.67 4.53
N GLY A 103 -13.99 -13.69 4.29
CA GLY A 103 -15.28 -13.57 4.97
C GLY A 103 -15.23 -13.00 6.39
N THR A 104 -14.08 -12.55 6.88
CA THR A 104 -13.94 -11.93 8.22
C THR A 104 -13.83 -10.40 8.17
N GLU A 105 -13.99 -9.76 9.34
CA GLU A 105 -13.74 -8.32 9.50
C GLU A 105 -12.33 -7.90 9.08
N GLY A 106 -11.33 -8.76 9.24
CA GLY A 106 -9.96 -8.45 8.82
C GLY A 106 -9.78 -8.41 7.30
N ALA A 107 -10.50 -9.26 6.55
CA ALA A 107 -10.56 -9.14 5.08
C ALA A 107 -11.26 -7.85 4.65
N TYR A 108 -12.37 -7.49 5.31
CA TYR A 108 -13.06 -6.21 5.07
C TYR A 108 -12.13 -5.02 5.39
N TYR A 109 -11.43 -5.07 6.53
CA TYR A 109 -10.47 -4.06 6.94
C TYR A 109 -9.37 -3.87 5.89
N ARG A 110 -8.77 -4.96 5.37
CA ARG A 110 -7.76 -4.91 4.31
C ARG A 110 -8.28 -4.17 3.07
N ARG A 111 -9.47 -4.53 2.57
CA ARG A 111 -10.07 -3.86 1.39
C ARG A 111 -10.31 -2.37 1.63
N ARG A 112 -10.79 -1.99 2.83
CA ARG A 112 -10.96 -0.59 3.21
C ARG A 112 -9.62 0.15 3.21
N GLN A 113 -8.56 -0.47 3.75
CA GLN A 113 -7.21 0.12 3.71
C GLN A 113 -6.66 0.23 2.29
N LEU A 114 -6.93 -0.71 1.38
CA LEU A 114 -6.56 -0.58 -0.04
C LEU A 114 -7.23 0.64 -0.69
N MET A 115 -8.53 0.83 -0.46
CA MET A 115 -9.26 2.00 -0.97
C MET A 115 -8.72 3.31 -0.40
N ARG A 116 -8.48 3.35 0.91
CA ARG A 116 -8.00 4.54 1.62
C ARG A 116 -6.56 4.88 1.29
N GLN A 117 -5.64 3.93 1.38
CA GLN A 117 -4.20 4.18 1.27
C GLN A 117 -3.72 4.32 -0.18
N LEU A 118 -4.41 3.69 -1.13
CA LEU A 118 -3.97 3.61 -2.52
C LEU A 118 -5.11 4.00 -3.49
N PRO A 119 -5.87 5.09 -3.31
CA PRO A 119 -7.05 5.37 -4.13
C PRO A 119 -6.73 5.39 -5.64
N ILE A 120 -7.61 4.80 -6.46
CA ILE A 120 -7.36 4.64 -7.91
C ILE A 120 -7.26 5.99 -8.63
N TYR A 121 -8.02 6.98 -8.17
CA TYR A 121 -8.00 8.36 -8.69
C TYR A 121 -6.74 9.16 -8.32
N ASP A 122 -5.81 8.59 -7.54
CA ASP A 122 -4.46 9.16 -7.38
C ASP A 122 -3.45 8.55 -8.36
N GLN A 123 -3.85 7.53 -9.12
CA GLN A 123 -2.97 6.72 -9.97
C GLN A 123 -3.36 6.79 -11.45
N ASP A 124 -4.65 6.90 -11.73
CA ASP A 124 -5.20 6.78 -13.08
C ASP A 124 -6.06 8.01 -13.42
N PRO A 125 -5.61 8.87 -14.36
CA PRO A 125 -6.35 10.06 -14.78
C PRO A 125 -7.79 9.78 -15.23
N SER A 126 -8.06 8.59 -15.79
CA SER A 126 -9.41 8.21 -16.24
C SER A 126 -10.42 8.05 -15.11
N HIS A 127 -9.93 7.95 -13.85
CA HIS A 127 -10.76 7.84 -12.66
C HIS A 127 -10.93 9.17 -11.91
N CYS A 128 -10.27 10.24 -12.37
CA CYS A 128 -10.40 11.58 -11.82
C CYS A 128 -11.59 12.33 -12.40
N ARG A 129 -12.20 13.22 -11.62
CA ARG A 129 -13.40 13.95 -12.04
C ARG A 129 -13.02 15.34 -12.56
N GLY A 130 -12.84 15.44 -13.86
CA GLY A 130 -12.71 16.73 -14.55
C GLY A 130 -11.30 17.32 -14.54
N LEU A 131 -10.28 16.46 -14.70
CA LEU A 131 -8.96 16.91 -15.10
C LEU A 131 -9.02 17.52 -16.50
N ALA A 132 -8.42 18.70 -16.68
CA ALA A 132 -8.18 19.27 -18.00
C ALA A 132 -7.08 18.49 -18.75
N GLU A 133 -7.03 18.57 -20.08
CA GLU A 133 -6.02 17.85 -20.90
C GLU A 133 -4.58 18.14 -20.46
N GLY A 134 -4.27 19.40 -20.10
CA GLY A 134 -2.96 19.77 -19.57
C GLY A 134 -2.67 19.15 -18.20
N GLU A 135 -3.68 18.95 -17.35
CA GLU A 135 -3.54 18.36 -16.02
C GLU A 135 -3.36 16.84 -16.08
N VAL A 136 -3.95 16.17 -17.08
CA VAL A 136 -3.79 14.72 -17.31
C VAL A 136 -2.32 14.38 -17.46
N LYS A 137 -1.59 15.08 -18.34
CA LYS A 137 -0.15 14.85 -18.55
C LYS A 137 0.66 15.08 -17.27
N VAL A 138 0.32 16.12 -16.51
CA VAL A 138 0.99 16.43 -15.24
C VAL A 138 0.77 15.31 -14.22
N MET A 139 -0.43 14.71 -14.17
CA MET A 139 -0.72 13.57 -13.33
C MET A 139 0.04 12.32 -13.78
N GLU A 140 0.09 12.02 -15.08
CA GLU A 140 0.85 10.88 -15.62
C GLU A 140 2.34 10.98 -15.26
N ASP A 141 2.94 12.15 -15.45
CA ASP A 141 4.33 12.42 -15.09
C ASP A 141 4.55 12.30 -13.56
N PHE A 142 3.60 12.79 -12.75
CA PHE A 142 3.61 12.64 -11.30
C PHE A 142 3.59 11.16 -10.88
N VAL A 143 2.72 10.36 -11.49
CA VAL A 143 2.59 8.92 -11.25
C VAL A 143 3.86 8.18 -11.63
N LYS A 144 4.36 8.44 -12.85
CA LYS A 144 5.61 7.87 -13.34
C LYS A 144 6.77 8.16 -12.40
N LYS A 145 6.88 9.41 -11.92
CA LYS A 145 7.94 9.83 -11.01
C LYS A 145 7.88 9.09 -9.67
N TYR A 146 6.72 9.06 -9.00
CA TYR A 146 6.67 8.38 -7.69
C TYR A 146 6.87 6.87 -7.82
N LYS A 147 6.45 6.24 -8.92
CA LYS A 147 6.67 4.81 -9.16
C LYS A 147 8.16 4.49 -9.24
N ALA A 148 8.94 5.35 -9.88
CA ALA A 148 10.39 5.23 -9.98
C ALA A 148 11.08 5.54 -8.64
N ASP A 149 10.70 6.62 -7.97
CA ASP A 149 11.52 7.23 -6.92
C ASP A 149 11.10 6.85 -5.49
N ALA A 150 9.83 6.51 -5.27
CA ALA A 150 9.27 6.34 -3.93
C ALA A 150 8.54 5.02 -3.70
N LEU A 151 7.78 4.52 -4.70
CA LEU A 151 6.98 3.31 -4.57
C LEU A 151 7.85 2.12 -4.18
N GLY A 152 7.35 1.32 -3.25
CA GLY A 152 8.01 0.21 -2.64
C GLY A 152 7.04 -0.92 -2.29
N VAL A 153 7.54 -2.16 -2.24
CA VAL A 153 6.86 -3.31 -1.63
C VAL A 153 7.80 -3.87 -0.58
N GLY A 154 7.32 -3.97 0.66
CA GLY A 154 8.09 -4.49 1.78
C GLY A 154 8.38 -5.98 1.60
N GLU A 155 9.57 -6.39 2.02
CA GLU A 155 10.05 -7.76 1.93
C GLU A 155 10.04 -8.38 3.34
N VAL A 156 9.32 -9.49 3.52
CA VAL A 156 9.31 -10.18 4.81
C VAL A 156 10.42 -11.22 4.83
N ALA A 157 11.25 -11.19 5.87
CA ALA A 157 12.31 -12.17 6.09
C ALA A 157 12.65 -12.23 7.58
N LEU A 158 13.52 -13.17 7.97
CA LEU A 158 14.10 -13.14 9.30
C LEU A 158 15.16 -12.03 9.41
N PRO A 159 15.47 -11.54 10.62
CA PRO A 159 16.55 -10.59 10.84
C PRO A 159 17.85 -11.02 10.16
N GLY A 160 18.51 -10.09 9.45
CA GLY A 160 19.73 -10.32 8.66
C GLY A 160 19.56 -11.03 7.32
N GLN A 161 18.37 -11.47 6.94
CA GLN A 161 18.12 -12.19 5.68
C GLN A 161 17.48 -11.31 4.60
N GLY A 162 17.31 -10.00 4.84
CA GLY A 162 16.72 -9.09 3.87
C GLY A 162 17.54 -8.98 2.59
N GLY A 163 16.89 -9.06 1.42
CA GLY A 163 17.51 -8.89 0.10
C GLY A 163 18.17 -10.14 -0.46
N SER A 164 18.21 -11.24 0.30
CA SER A 164 18.81 -12.51 -0.09
C SER A 164 18.16 -13.12 -1.35
N VAL A 165 16.87 -12.89 -1.58
CA VAL A 165 16.14 -13.37 -2.77
C VAL A 165 16.67 -12.76 -4.09
N LYS A 166 17.27 -11.56 -4.05
CA LYS A 166 17.80 -10.88 -5.25
C LYS A 166 19.25 -11.28 -5.58
N GLU A 167 20.01 -11.79 -4.61
CA GLU A 167 21.40 -12.22 -4.86
C GLU A 167 21.46 -13.56 -5.59
N ASP A 168 20.52 -14.48 -5.33
CA ASP A 168 20.47 -15.78 -5.99
C ASP A 168 20.13 -15.68 -7.49
N GLU A 169 19.27 -14.74 -7.89
CA GLU A 169 18.98 -14.47 -9.31
C GLU A 169 20.22 -13.89 -10.05
N LYS A 170 21.03 -13.06 -9.39
CA LYS A 170 22.23 -12.47 -9.99
C LYS A 170 23.40 -13.46 -10.08
N ARG A 171 23.42 -14.50 -9.24
CA ARG A 171 24.40 -15.60 -9.31
C ARG A 171 24.06 -16.62 -10.40
N GLN A 172 22.78 -16.80 -10.73
CA GLN A 172 22.36 -17.73 -11.78
C GLN A 172 22.67 -17.21 -13.20
N ASP A 173 22.76 -15.89 -13.40
CA ASP A 173 23.02 -15.26 -14.72
C ASP A 173 24.52 -15.16 -15.09
N LYS A 174 25.44 -15.71 -14.28
CA LYS A 174 26.89 -15.71 -14.53
C LYS A 174 27.52 -17.09 -14.74
N THR A 175 26.73 -18.15 -14.87
CA THR A 175 27.26 -19.52 -15.00
C THR A 175 27.15 -20.06 -16.42
N LEU A 176 27.84 -19.43 -17.37
CA LEU A 176 28.11 -19.98 -18.71
C LEU A 176 29.51 -19.53 -19.18
N ALA A 177 30.58 -20.12 -18.61
CA ALA A 177 31.89 -20.27 -19.26
C ALA A 177 32.84 -21.20 -18.44
N ALA A 178 33.03 -22.41 -18.98
CA ALA A 178 34.20 -23.31 -18.94
C ALA A 178 35.06 -23.54 -17.66
N SER A 179 34.84 -24.72 -17.06
CA SER A 179 35.77 -25.77 -16.55
C SER A 179 37.26 -25.52 -16.20
N LYS A 180 37.65 -25.92 -14.97
CA LYS A 180 38.61 -27.02 -14.63
C LYS A 180 38.62 -27.30 -13.10
N PRO A 181 38.93 -28.54 -12.63
CA PRO A 181 38.92 -28.89 -11.21
C PRO A 181 40.34 -28.93 -10.59
N SER A 182 40.50 -28.46 -9.35
CA SER A 182 41.62 -28.86 -8.49
C SER A 182 41.33 -28.64 -7.00
N GLU A 183 41.41 -29.74 -6.27
CA GLU A 183 41.96 -29.96 -4.92
C GLU A 183 41.45 -29.18 -3.71
N SER A 184 40.92 -29.97 -2.77
CA SER A 184 40.70 -29.68 -1.35
C SER A 184 41.95 -29.16 -0.66
N THR A 185 41.82 -28.01 0.01
CA THR A 185 42.52 -27.73 1.25
C THR A 185 41.56 -27.11 2.25
N ASN A 186 41.58 -27.63 3.47
CA ASN A 186 40.78 -27.19 4.60
C ASN A 186 41.25 -25.82 5.10
N GLY A 187 40.27 -25.00 5.54
CA GLY A 187 40.46 -24.09 6.66
C GLY A 187 40.89 -22.66 6.33
N ALA A 188 39.91 -21.76 6.28
CA ALA A 188 39.92 -20.45 6.94
C ALA A 188 38.58 -19.77 6.64
N VAL A 189 37.62 -19.88 7.57
CA VAL A 189 36.44 -19.04 7.58
C VAL A 189 36.87 -17.65 8.05
N ASP A 190 37.22 -16.80 7.09
CA ASP A 190 37.39 -15.37 7.34
C ASP A 190 36.03 -14.67 7.25
N SER A 191 35.47 -14.41 8.44
CA SER A 191 35.09 -13.08 8.92
C SER A 191 33.98 -12.28 8.21
N ALA A 192 32.80 -12.23 8.83
CA ALA A 192 31.96 -11.03 8.90
C ALA A 192 31.22 -10.97 10.26
N PRO A 193 31.04 -9.78 10.87
CA PRO A 193 30.94 -9.64 12.32
C PRO A 193 29.58 -10.07 12.87
N ALA A 194 29.63 -10.83 13.96
CA ALA A 194 28.54 -10.93 14.91
C ALA A 194 28.32 -9.56 15.59
N GLY A 195 27.06 -9.17 15.77
CA GLY A 195 26.69 -8.42 16.98
C GLY A 195 26.20 -6.98 16.83
N GLY A 196 25.71 -6.53 15.67
CA GLY A 196 24.84 -5.36 15.65
C GLY A 196 23.47 -5.73 16.22
N GLN A 197 23.05 -5.12 17.33
CA GLN A 197 21.69 -5.28 17.87
C GLN A 197 20.68 -4.94 16.76
N ARG A 198 19.98 -5.95 16.24
CA ARG A 198 19.00 -5.77 15.16
C ARG A 198 17.72 -5.23 15.75
N CYS A 199 17.56 -3.91 15.72
CA CYS A 199 16.42 -3.23 16.31
C CYS A 199 15.38 -2.84 15.25
N CYS A 200 14.12 -2.78 15.67
CA CYS A 200 13.05 -2.23 14.85
C CYS A 200 13.23 -0.70 14.68
N GLU A 201 13.06 -0.20 13.46
CA GLU A 201 13.27 1.21 13.13
C GLU A 201 12.28 2.15 13.86
N ILE A 202 11.06 1.71 14.15
CA ILE A 202 10.05 2.55 14.83
C ILE A 202 10.15 2.47 16.36
N CYS A 203 9.92 1.30 16.95
CA CYS A 203 9.88 1.17 18.42
C CYS A 203 11.27 1.08 19.07
N LYS A 204 12.34 0.97 18.28
CA LYS A 204 13.74 0.82 18.71
C LYS A 204 14.04 -0.42 19.57
N GLN A 205 13.07 -1.30 19.75
CA GLN A 205 13.24 -2.56 20.48
C GLN A 205 14.01 -3.58 19.65
N ALA A 206 14.77 -4.43 20.33
CA ALA A 206 15.50 -5.53 19.72
C ALA A 206 14.55 -6.57 19.14
N VAL A 207 14.92 -7.15 18.00
CA VAL A 207 14.11 -8.16 17.32
C VAL A 207 14.77 -9.54 17.46
N PRO A 208 14.06 -10.56 17.98
CA PRO A 208 14.57 -11.93 18.05
C PRO A 208 14.91 -12.48 16.66
N ALA A 209 15.92 -13.34 16.57
CA ALA A 209 16.45 -13.84 15.29
C ALA A 209 15.46 -14.69 14.49
N ASP A 210 14.45 -15.28 15.15
CA ASP A 210 13.38 -16.10 14.58
C ASP A 210 12.07 -15.32 14.39
N TYR A 211 12.07 -14.02 14.65
CA TYR A 211 10.88 -13.18 14.56
C TYR A 211 10.79 -12.51 13.16
N PRO A 212 9.75 -12.77 12.36
CA PRO A 212 9.59 -12.15 11.05
C PRO A 212 9.64 -10.61 11.10
N VAL A 213 10.44 -10.01 10.22
CA VAL A 213 10.53 -8.56 10.06
C VAL A 213 10.23 -8.15 8.62
N VAL A 214 9.83 -6.90 8.46
CA VAL A 214 9.69 -6.26 7.15
C VAL A 214 10.97 -5.47 6.87
N TYR A 215 11.52 -5.64 5.68
CA TYR A 215 12.57 -4.80 5.10
C TYR A 215 12.00 -3.92 4.00
N VAL A 216 12.64 -2.77 3.80
CA VAL A 216 12.34 -1.90 2.67
C VAL A 216 13.61 -1.63 1.89
N ASP A 217 13.64 -2.02 0.63
CA ASP A 217 14.84 -1.93 -0.19
C ASP A 217 15.33 -0.48 -0.37
N ARG A 218 14.43 0.51 -0.35
CA ARG A 218 14.78 1.94 -0.44
C ARG A 218 15.47 2.50 0.80
N ALA A 219 15.38 1.85 1.96
CA ALA A 219 16.12 2.24 3.16
C ALA A 219 17.49 1.55 3.28
N GLY A 220 17.81 0.66 2.33
CA GLY A 220 18.83 -0.36 2.51
C GLY A 220 18.33 -1.48 3.43
N TYR A 221 18.85 -2.69 3.23
CA TYR A 221 18.53 -3.87 4.05
C TYR A 221 19.17 -3.82 5.45
N SER A 222 19.62 -2.64 5.89
CA SER A 222 20.12 -2.37 7.25
C SER A 222 19.02 -1.92 8.21
N ARG A 223 17.84 -1.54 7.70
CA ARG A 223 16.68 -1.16 8.50
C ARG A 223 15.59 -2.21 8.43
N GLN A 224 14.94 -2.45 9.56
CA GLN A 224 13.90 -3.47 9.70
C GLN A 224 12.76 -2.98 10.57
N TRP A 225 11.56 -3.50 10.34
CA TRP A 225 10.36 -3.16 11.10
C TRP A 225 9.70 -4.43 11.60
N HIS A 226 9.19 -4.41 12.82
CA HIS A 226 8.17 -5.39 13.19
C HIS A 226 6.96 -5.24 12.26
N PRO A 227 6.18 -6.31 11.98
CA PRO A 227 4.96 -6.21 11.19
C PRO A 227 4.01 -5.13 11.70
N ALA A 228 3.77 -5.08 13.01
CA ALA A 228 2.92 -4.05 13.66
C ALA A 228 3.54 -2.64 13.65
N CYS A 229 4.85 -2.53 13.45
CA CYS A 229 5.54 -1.24 13.36
C CYS A 229 5.67 -0.73 11.92
N PHE A 230 5.28 -1.52 10.91
CA PHE A 230 5.36 -1.12 9.52
C PHE A 230 4.13 -0.27 9.12
N VAL A 231 4.11 0.96 9.67
CA VAL A 231 2.98 1.89 9.60
C VAL A 231 3.36 3.17 8.86
N CYS A 232 2.37 3.83 8.25
CA CYS A 232 2.58 5.15 7.65
C CYS A 232 2.98 6.18 8.71
N CYS A 233 4.04 6.95 8.49
CA CYS A 233 4.50 7.96 9.47
C CYS A 233 3.55 9.15 9.69
N LYS A 234 2.50 9.33 8.87
CA LYS A 234 1.51 10.42 9.04
C LYS A 234 0.25 9.98 9.78
N CYS A 235 -0.27 8.77 9.52
CA CYS A 235 -1.51 8.30 10.16
C CYS A 235 -1.34 7.09 11.07
N SER A 236 -0.13 6.53 11.17
CA SER A 236 0.18 5.37 12.00
C SER A 236 -0.66 4.11 11.67
N GLU A 237 -1.34 4.08 10.53
CA GLU A 237 -2.03 2.88 10.03
C GLU A 237 -1.02 1.91 9.40
N PRO A 238 -1.17 0.58 9.60
CA PRO A 238 -0.37 -0.44 8.93
C PRO A 238 -0.42 -0.31 7.41
N LEU A 239 0.73 -0.41 6.74
CA LEU A 239 0.82 -0.26 5.29
C LEU A 239 0.24 -1.50 4.59
N VAL A 240 -0.88 -1.28 3.90
CA VAL A 240 -1.65 -2.35 3.29
C VAL A 240 -0.84 -3.08 2.23
N ASP A 241 -0.88 -4.42 2.28
CA ASP A 241 -0.13 -5.32 1.40
C ASP A 241 1.38 -5.06 1.35
N LEU A 242 1.93 -4.45 2.40
CA LEU A 242 3.33 -3.99 2.48
C LEU A 242 3.69 -2.96 1.41
N ILE A 243 2.72 -2.35 0.73
CA ILE A 243 2.95 -1.32 -0.28
C ILE A 243 3.25 -0.01 0.45
N TYR A 244 4.41 0.56 0.17
CA TYR A 244 4.91 1.76 0.83
C TYR A 244 5.45 2.78 -0.16
N PHE A 245 5.60 4.02 0.32
CA PHE A 245 6.22 5.10 -0.41
C PHE A 245 7.34 5.69 0.46
N TRP A 246 8.57 5.66 -0.03
CA TRP A 246 9.73 6.16 0.69
C TRP A 246 9.90 7.66 0.48
N LYS A 247 10.00 8.41 1.58
CA LYS A 247 10.33 9.84 1.54
C LYS A 247 11.00 10.26 2.83
N ASN A 248 12.13 10.96 2.71
CA ASN A 248 12.86 11.58 3.82
C ASN A 248 13.17 10.61 4.98
N GLY A 249 13.60 9.38 4.67
CA GLY A 249 13.96 8.40 5.69
C GLY A 249 12.78 7.68 6.35
N ALA A 250 11.55 7.91 5.89
CA ALA A 250 10.33 7.35 6.46
C ALA A 250 9.46 6.67 5.40
N VAL A 251 8.61 5.75 5.86
CA VAL A 251 7.61 5.04 5.05
C VAL A 251 6.25 5.72 5.16
N TRP A 252 5.62 5.92 4.00
CA TRP A 252 4.33 6.58 3.84
C TRP A 252 3.34 5.66 3.14
N CYS A 253 2.05 5.80 3.42
CA CYS A 253 1.02 5.24 2.54
C CYS A 253 0.89 6.12 1.28
N GLY A 254 0.36 5.58 0.18
CA GLY A 254 0.27 6.30 -1.09
C GLY A 254 -0.49 7.61 -0.98
N ARG A 255 -1.65 7.60 -0.31
CA ARG A 255 -2.47 8.79 -0.05
C ARG A 255 -1.66 9.92 0.59
N HIS A 256 -0.98 9.64 1.70
CA HIS A 256 -0.24 10.66 2.45
C HIS A 256 1.06 11.07 1.77
N TYR A 257 1.71 10.16 1.03
CA TYR A 257 2.83 10.51 0.17
C TYR A 257 2.38 11.53 -0.89
N CYS A 258 1.28 11.26 -1.60
CA CYS A 258 0.76 12.17 -2.62
C CYS A 258 0.34 13.54 -2.03
N GLU A 259 -0.35 13.54 -0.89
CA GLU A 259 -0.72 14.77 -0.15
C GLU A 259 0.47 15.58 0.31
N SER A 260 1.62 14.94 0.55
CA SER A 260 2.85 15.63 0.93
C SER A 260 3.57 16.31 -0.24
N LEU A 261 3.08 16.13 -1.47
CA LEU A 261 3.65 16.69 -2.69
C LEU A 261 2.67 17.61 -3.43
N ARG A 262 1.37 17.34 -3.35
CA ARG A 262 0.31 18.10 -4.03
C ARG A 262 -0.90 18.26 -3.09
N PRO A 263 -1.63 19.38 -3.16
CA PRO A 263 -2.80 19.60 -2.31
C PRO A 263 -3.91 18.60 -2.66
N ARG A 264 -4.69 18.16 -1.67
CA ARG A 264 -5.85 17.28 -1.85
C ARG A 264 -7.13 18.04 -1.63
N CYS A 265 -8.10 17.88 -2.54
CA CYS A 265 -9.37 18.54 -2.43
C CYS A 265 -10.22 17.98 -1.27
N ALA A 266 -10.51 18.80 -0.26
CA ALA A 266 -11.40 18.44 0.85
C ALA A 266 -12.86 18.18 0.40
N GLY A 267 -13.26 18.69 -0.76
CA GLY A 267 -14.56 18.40 -1.37
C GLY A 267 -14.70 17.06 -2.10
N CYS A 268 -13.75 16.66 -2.96
CA CYS A 268 -13.84 15.43 -3.78
C CYS A 268 -12.82 14.34 -3.45
N ASP A 269 -11.85 14.62 -2.59
CA ASP A 269 -10.76 13.73 -2.20
C ASP A 269 -9.66 13.50 -3.23
N GLU A 270 -9.76 14.05 -4.42
CA GLU A 270 -8.73 13.91 -5.45
C GLU A 270 -7.56 14.89 -5.22
N ILE A 271 -6.36 14.50 -5.69
CA ILE A 271 -5.21 15.39 -5.77
C ILE A 271 -5.50 16.52 -6.77
N ILE A 272 -5.19 17.75 -6.37
CA ILE A 272 -5.36 18.94 -7.20
C ILE A 272 -4.09 19.13 -8.03
N PHE A 273 -4.20 18.95 -9.34
CA PHE A 273 -3.12 19.21 -10.29
C PHE A 273 -3.11 20.63 -10.84
N SER A 274 -4.24 21.33 -10.73
CA SER A 274 -4.37 22.75 -11.06
C SER A 274 -3.59 23.64 -10.09
N GLU A 275 -2.93 24.67 -10.61
CA GLU A 275 -2.36 25.74 -9.77
C GLU A 275 -3.46 26.67 -9.23
N ASP A 276 -4.66 26.62 -9.81
CA ASP A 276 -5.77 27.50 -9.52
C ASP A 276 -6.80 26.84 -8.58
N TYR A 277 -6.51 26.84 -7.28
CA TYR A 277 -7.34 26.24 -6.24
C TYR A 277 -7.72 27.21 -5.12
N GLN A 278 -8.62 26.79 -4.24
CA GLN A 278 -9.06 27.57 -3.08
C GLN A 278 -8.48 26.97 -1.80
N GLN A 279 -8.10 27.82 -0.86
CA GLN A 279 -7.58 27.42 0.45
C GLN A 279 -8.32 28.17 1.54
N ALA A 280 -8.72 27.44 2.60
CA ALA A 280 -9.34 27.99 3.80
C ALA A 280 -9.05 27.08 4.98
N GLU A 281 -8.68 27.65 6.13
CA GLU A 281 -8.42 26.93 7.40
C GLU A 281 -7.51 25.69 7.25
N GLY A 282 -6.45 25.81 6.44
CA GLY A 282 -5.49 24.72 6.22
C GLY A 282 -5.97 23.60 5.28
N MET A 283 -7.17 23.70 4.73
CA MET A 283 -7.72 22.77 3.73
C MET A 283 -7.72 23.40 2.34
N THR A 284 -7.74 22.55 1.32
CA THR A 284 -7.71 22.95 -0.10
C THR A 284 -8.89 22.38 -0.86
N TRP A 285 -9.42 23.11 -1.85
CA TRP A 285 -10.49 22.67 -2.73
C TRP A 285 -10.20 23.07 -4.17
N HIS A 286 -10.57 22.20 -5.12
CA HIS A 286 -10.81 22.64 -6.49
C HIS A 286 -11.81 23.81 -6.48
N LYS A 287 -11.68 24.79 -7.38
CA LYS A 287 -12.62 25.93 -7.49
C LYS A 287 -14.09 25.50 -7.52
N ARG A 288 -14.40 24.48 -8.33
CA ARG A 288 -15.76 23.91 -8.45
C ARG A 288 -16.28 23.26 -7.17
N HIS A 289 -15.38 22.83 -6.27
CA HIS A 289 -15.72 22.20 -5.01
C HIS A 289 -15.75 23.17 -3.83
N PHE A 290 -15.33 24.42 -4.03
CA PHE A 290 -15.47 25.49 -3.05
C PHE A 290 -16.89 26.10 -3.12
N ALA A 291 -17.87 25.27 -2.78
CA ALA A 291 -19.29 25.53 -2.98
C ALA A 291 -20.12 25.10 -1.78
N CYS A 292 -21.23 25.82 -1.52
CA CYS A 292 -22.15 25.53 -0.43
C CYS A 292 -22.68 24.09 -0.50
N LEU A 293 -22.63 23.37 0.62
CA LEU A 293 -23.06 21.97 0.70
C LEU A 293 -24.55 21.80 0.33
N GLU A 294 -25.39 22.78 0.67
CA GLU A 294 -26.84 22.64 0.47
C GLU A 294 -27.28 23.13 -0.91
N CYS A 295 -26.89 24.35 -1.31
CA CYS A 295 -27.38 24.98 -2.54
C CYS A 295 -26.37 24.97 -3.71
N GLU A 296 -25.21 24.35 -3.54
CA GLU A 296 -24.13 24.23 -4.55
C GLU A 296 -23.59 25.57 -5.11
N THR A 297 -23.98 26.70 -4.51
CA THR A 297 -23.47 28.02 -4.90
C THR A 297 -21.98 28.14 -4.61
N LEU A 298 -21.19 28.59 -5.60
CA LEU A 298 -19.77 28.89 -5.43
C LEU A 298 -19.56 29.99 -4.39
N LEU A 299 -18.60 29.77 -3.50
CA LEU A 299 -18.31 30.61 -2.34
C LEU A 299 -17.05 31.47 -2.51
N THR A 300 -16.38 31.41 -3.66
CA THR A 300 -15.23 32.26 -3.97
C THR A 300 -15.63 33.73 -3.79
N GLY A 301 -14.91 34.45 -2.93
CA GLY A 301 -15.19 35.86 -2.62
C GLY A 301 -16.48 36.14 -1.85
N LYS A 302 -17.15 35.11 -1.30
CA LYS A 302 -18.39 35.25 -0.52
C LYS A 302 -18.16 34.79 0.93
N PRO A 303 -18.91 35.33 1.90
CA PRO A 303 -18.86 34.84 3.28
C PRO A 303 -19.40 33.40 3.36
N PHE A 304 -18.72 32.57 4.13
CA PHE A 304 -19.09 31.17 4.37
C PHE A 304 -18.81 30.78 5.82
N SER A 305 -19.37 29.65 6.24
CA SER A 305 -18.94 28.92 7.43
C SER A 305 -18.37 27.57 7.04
N LEU A 306 -17.25 27.20 7.64
CA LEU A 306 -16.63 25.89 7.48
C LEU A 306 -16.85 25.08 8.76
N ASP A 307 -17.37 23.86 8.61
CA ASP A 307 -17.36 22.84 9.67
C ASP A 307 -16.73 21.56 9.10
N LYS A 308 -15.56 21.19 9.63
CA LYS A 308 -14.68 20.15 9.08
C LYS A 308 -14.33 20.47 7.62
N ALA A 309 -15.02 19.84 6.66
CA ALA A 309 -14.84 20.06 5.22
C ALA A 309 -16.12 20.60 4.53
N ASN A 310 -17.18 20.84 5.31
CA ASN A 310 -18.47 21.27 4.82
C ASN A 310 -18.54 22.79 4.78
N LEU A 311 -18.62 23.34 3.58
CA LEU A 311 -18.79 24.77 3.36
C LEU A 311 -20.29 25.09 3.30
N LEU A 312 -20.75 26.07 4.05
CA LEU A 312 -22.13 26.58 3.99
C LEU A 312 -22.14 28.08 3.70
N CYS A 313 -23.03 28.52 2.80
CA CYS A 313 -23.27 29.95 2.62
C CYS A 313 -24.03 30.51 3.83
N THR A 314 -23.96 31.83 4.01
CA THR A 314 -24.64 32.53 5.11
C THR A 314 -26.14 32.27 5.15
N THR A 315 -26.79 32.10 3.99
CA THR A 315 -28.22 31.81 3.90
C THR A 315 -28.54 30.41 4.40
N CYS A 316 -27.86 29.38 3.87
CA CYS A 316 -28.08 27.99 4.26
C CYS A 316 -27.67 27.71 5.71
N ARG A 317 -26.68 28.44 6.25
CA ARG A 317 -26.32 28.37 7.66
C ARG A 317 -27.45 28.90 8.56
N LYS A 318 -28.10 30.00 8.16
CA LYS A 318 -29.20 30.60 8.94
C LYS A 318 -30.50 29.81 8.86
N SER A 319 -30.67 29.00 7.82
CA SER A 319 -31.85 28.14 7.65
C SER A 319 -31.72 26.75 8.29
N ARG A 320 -30.62 26.50 9.01
CA ARG A 320 -30.37 25.29 9.81
C ARG A 320 -30.57 25.62 11.28
#